data_AF-A0AAV6L9W9-F1
#
_entry.id   AF-A0AAV6L9W9-F1
#
_cell.length_a   1.000
_cell.length_b   1.000
_cell.length_c   1.000
_cell.angle_alpha   90.00
_cell.angle_beta   90.00
_cell.angle_gamma   90.00
#
_symmetry.space_group_name_H-M   'P 1'
#
loop_
_entity.id
_entity.type
_entity.pdbx_description
1 polymer ?
#
loop_
_entity_poly.entity_id
_entity_poly.type
_entity_poly.pdbx_seq_one_letter_code
_entity_poly.pdbx_strand_id
1 'polypeptide(L)'
;MAKNMGIIVCLVIIILDIIAGILGIEAEVAQNKMKHMKVWIYECREPSYQAFKLGLAAAALLALAHAISNLLGGCILIWSKEALGKASPNKQLAAASLVFSWIIVAVAFSMLIIGALTNSRSRKSCGLPHHRLLSIGGILCFIHAILAIVYYASATGTAREEKIHQHGTAREEKIHQHGTHV
;
A
#
# COMPACT_ATOMS: atom_id res chain seq x y z
N MET A 1 11.21 22.15 -2.70
CA MET A 1 11.13 21.06 -3.69
C MET A 1 10.78 19.70 -3.07
N ALA A 2 11.39 19.28 -1.95
CA ALA A 2 11.11 17.97 -1.32
C ALA A 2 9.65 17.74 -0.88
N LYS A 3 8.93 18.76 -0.37
CA LYS A 3 7.52 18.64 0.03
C LYS A 3 6.59 18.26 -1.14
N ASN A 4 6.78 18.89 -2.30
CA ASN A 4 5.98 18.65 -3.50
C ASN A 4 6.23 17.24 -4.05
N MET A 5 7.48 16.77 -3.97
CA MET A 5 7.85 15.43 -4.40
C MET A 5 7.18 14.34 -3.54
N GLY A 6 7.08 14.52 -2.21
CA GLY A 6 6.35 13.60 -1.34
C GLY A 6 4.85 13.52 -1.64
N ILE A 7 4.22 14.66 -1.97
CA ILE A 7 2.81 14.69 -2.40
C ILE A 7 2.62 13.93 -3.70
N ILE A 8 3.45 14.23 -4.71
CA ILE A 8 3.36 13.61 -6.03
C ILE A 8 3.49 12.10 -5.92
N VAL A 9 4.43 11.60 -5.11
CA VAL A 9 4.61 10.15 -4.97
C VAL A 9 3.45 9.50 -4.21
N CYS A 10 2.94 10.14 -3.15
CA CYS A 10 1.74 9.63 -2.46
C CYS A 10 0.56 9.51 -3.44
N LEU A 11 0.35 10.51 -4.30
CA LEU A 11 -0.67 10.47 -5.35
C LEU A 11 -0.42 9.33 -6.35
N VAL A 12 0.82 9.13 -6.78
CA VAL A 12 1.18 8.02 -7.70
C VAL A 12 0.87 6.66 -7.06
N ILE A 13 1.24 6.44 -5.80
CA ILE A 13 0.95 5.18 -5.08
C ILE A 13 -0.57 4.94 -5.02
N ILE A 14 -1.34 5.94 -4.62
CA ILE A 14 -2.81 5.85 -4.55
C ILE A 14 -3.42 5.50 -5.92
N ILE A 15 -2.95 6.15 -6.99
CA ILE A 15 -3.44 5.87 -8.35
C ILE A 15 -3.12 4.44 -8.77
N LEU A 16 -1.89 3.98 -8.53
CA LEU A 16 -1.47 2.61 -8.84
C LEU A 16 -2.31 1.56 -8.08
N ASP A 17 -2.55 1.79 -6.79
CA ASP A 17 -3.36 0.91 -5.93
C ASP A 17 -4.83 0.87 -6.39
N ILE A 18 -5.41 2.01 -6.76
CA ILE A 18 -6.78 2.07 -7.28
C ILE A 18 -6.90 1.29 -8.59
N ILE A 19 -5.97 1.50 -9.52
CA ILE A 19 -5.97 0.78 -10.81
C ILE A 19 -5.78 -0.73 -10.55
N ALA A 20 -4.85 -1.12 -9.68
CA ALA A 20 -4.65 -2.51 -9.30
C ALA A 20 -5.90 -3.14 -8.68
N GLY A 21 -6.59 -2.40 -7.80
CA GLY A 21 -7.84 -2.83 -7.17
C GLY A 21 -8.96 -3.08 -8.18
N ILE A 22 -9.15 -2.15 -9.12
CA ILE A 22 -10.13 -2.29 -10.21
C ILE A 22 -9.80 -3.51 -11.07
N LEU A 23 -8.55 -3.65 -11.51
CA LEU A 23 -8.10 -4.79 -12.32
C LEU A 23 -8.29 -6.13 -11.60
N GLY A 24 -8.07 -6.19 -10.28
CA GLY A 24 -8.33 -7.39 -9.47
C GLY A 24 -9.82 -7.77 -9.45
N ILE A 25 -10.71 -6.79 -9.34
CA ILE A 25 -12.17 -7.01 -9.39
C ILE A 25 -12.60 -7.44 -10.81
N GLU A 26 -12.12 -6.75 -11.85
CA GLU A 26 -12.40 -7.11 -13.24
C GLU A 26 -11.88 -8.50 -13.60
N ALA A 27 -10.72 -8.90 -13.06
CA ALA A 27 -10.17 -10.24 -13.22
C ALA A 27 -11.12 -11.29 -12.63
N GLU A 28 -11.67 -11.06 -11.44
CA GLU A 28 -12.68 -11.93 -10.81
C GLU A 28 -13.96 -12.01 -11.66
N VAL A 29 -14.43 -10.87 -12.20
CA VAL A 29 -15.62 -10.83 -13.09
C VAL A 29 -15.36 -11.62 -14.37
N ALA A 30 -14.22 -11.42 -15.04
CA ALA A 30 -13.81 -12.16 -16.22
C ALA A 30 -13.66 -13.67 -15.93
N GLN A 31 -13.29 -14.01 -14.70
CA GLN A 31 -13.21 -15.38 -14.22
C GLN A 31 -14.59 -16.01 -13.97
N ASN A 32 -15.57 -15.23 -13.50
CA ASN A 32 -16.92 -15.72 -13.21
C ASN A 32 -17.84 -15.76 -14.45
N LYS A 33 -17.60 -14.92 -15.47
CA LYS A 33 -18.32 -15.00 -16.76
C LYS A 33 -18.20 -16.39 -17.42
N MET A 34 -17.04 -17.03 -17.27
CA MET A 34 -16.78 -18.38 -17.82
C MET A 34 -17.48 -19.51 -17.02
N LYS A 35 -17.86 -19.26 -15.76
CA LYS A 35 -18.55 -20.25 -14.91
C LYS A 35 -20.04 -20.39 -15.25
N HIS A 36 -20.69 -19.32 -15.71
CA HIS A 36 -22.13 -19.34 -16.01
C HIS A 36 -22.51 -20.18 -17.22
N MET A 37 -21.54 -20.67 -18.02
CA MET A 37 -21.79 -21.44 -19.24
C MET A 37 -21.55 -22.96 -19.13
N LYS A 38 -20.98 -23.46 -18.02
CA LYS A 38 -20.67 -24.90 -17.88
C LYS A 38 -21.01 -25.39 -16.47
N VAL A 39 -22.26 -25.79 -16.28
CA VAL A 39 -22.68 -26.58 -15.12
C VAL A 39 -22.72 -28.04 -15.54
N TRP A 40 -21.70 -28.82 -15.17
CA TRP A 40 -21.86 -30.27 -15.01
C TRP A 40 -20.78 -30.86 -14.07
N ILE A 41 -21.17 -31.02 -12.80
CA ILE A 41 -20.86 -32.08 -11.81
C ILE A 41 -19.38 -32.44 -11.50
N TYR A 42 -18.39 -31.86 -12.17
CA TYR A 42 -17.00 -31.80 -11.71
C TYR A 42 -16.50 -30.37 -11.87
N GLU A 43 -16.21 -29.68 -10.76
CA GLU A 43 -15.84 -28.24 -10.68
C GLU A 43 -14.44 -27.96 -11.27
N CYS A 44 -14.14 -28.47 -12.46
CA CYS A 44 -12.93 -28.15 -13.19
C CYS A 44 -13.10 -26.78 -13.85
N ARG A 45 -12.66 -25.75 -13.11
CA ARG A 45 -12.68 -24.35 -13.51
C ARG A 45 -11.90 -24.16 -14.82
N GLU A 46 -12.58 -23.79 -15.91
CA GLU A 46 -11.87 -23.45 -17.14
C GLU A 46 -11.06 -22.16 -16.93
N PRO A 47 -9.77 -22.16 -17.29
CA PRO A 47 -8.89 -21.02 -17.11
C PRO A 47 -9.37 -19.84 -17.97
N SER A 48 -9.53 -18.66 -17.36
CA SER A 48 -9.77 -17.43 -18.11
C SER A 48 -8.46 -16.72 -18.37
N TYR A 49 -7.97 -16.80 -19.61
CA TYR A 49 -6.76 -16.09 -20.03
C TYR A 49 -6.86 -14.57 -19.77
N GLN A 50 -8.06 -14.00 -19.93
CA GLN A 50 -8.33 -12.61 -19.58
C GLN A 50 -8.19 -12.35 -18.08
N ALA A 51 -8.74 -13.21 -17.22
CA ALA A 51 -8.58 -13.09 -15.77
C ALA A 51 -7.11 -13.23 -15.33
N PHE A 52 -6.34 -14.11 -15.98
CA PHE A 52 -4.90 -14.23 -15.76
C PHE A 52 -4.16 -12.93 -16.07
N LYS A 53 -4.42 -12.32 -17.25
CA LYS A 53 -3.77 -11.06 -17.65
C LYS A 53 -4.10 -9.92 -16.69
N LEU A 54 -5.39 -9.76 -16.33
CA LEU A 54 -5.84 -8.70 -15.43
C LEU A 54 -5.28 -8.89 -14.00
N GLY A 55 -5.32 -10.11 -13.47
CA GLY A 55 -4.76 -10.43 -12.15
C GLY A 55 -3.25 -10.24 -12.07
N LEU A 56 -2.51 -10.62 -13.12
CA LEU A 56 -1.06 -10.40 -13.19
C LEU A 56 -0.72 -8.91 -13.31
N ALA A 57 -1.49 -8.16 -14.11
CA ALA A 57 -1.33 -6.71 -14.21
C ALA A 57 -1.60 -6.02 -12.86
N ALA A 58 -2.65 -6.41 -12.14
CA ALA A 58 -2.94 -5.92 -10.80
C ALA A 58 -1.77 -6.20 -9.83
N ALA A 59 -1.24 -7.43 -9.83
CA ALA A 59 -0.10 -7.79 -8.99
C ALA A 59 1.17 -6.97 -9.32
N ALA A 60 1.42 -6.73 -10.61
CA ALA A 60 2.57 -5.93 -11.06
C ALA A 60 2.44 -4.45 -10.64
N LEU A 61 1.25 -3.85 -10.73
CA LEU A 61 1.00 -2.48 -10.27
C LEU A 61 1.15 -2.34 -8.76
N LEU A 62 0.63 -3.30 -7.98
CA LEU A 62 0.81 -3.32 -6.53
C LEU A 62 2.30 -3.45 -6.15
N ALA A 63 3.04 -4.32 -6.83
CA ALA A 63 4.48 -4.47 -6.62
C ALA A 63 5.25 -3.17 -6.96
N LEU A 64 4.87 -2.50 -8.05
CA LEU A 64 5.44 -1.20 -8.43
C LEU A 64 5.14 -0.13 -7.38
N ALA A 65 3.89 -0.04 -6.90
CA ALA A 65 3.49 0.88 -5.84
C ALA A 65 4.31 0.65 -4.56
N HIS A 66 4.49 -0.62 -4.17
CA HIS A 66 5.29 -0.99 -3.01
C HIS A 66 6.79 -0.68 -3.20
N ALA A 67 7.35 -0.91 -4.39
CA ALA A 67 8.74 -0.57 -4.69
C ALA A 67 9.00 0.94 -4.59
N ILE A 68 8.08 1.76 -5.13
CA ILE A 68 8.11 3.22 -5.01
C ILE A 68 8.01 3.64 -3.54
N SER A 69 7.11 3.01 -2.78
CA SER A 69 6.94 3.27 -1.34
C SER A 69 8.21 2.95 -0.55
N ASN A 70 8.87 1.81 -0.80
CA ASN A 70 10.09 1.41 -0.10
C ASN A 70 11.27 2.34 -0.36
N LEU A 71 11.42 2.85 -1.59
CA LEU A 71 12.48 3.79 -1.95
C LEU A 71 12.40 5.09 -1.13
N LEU A 72 11.20 5.50 -0.70
CA LEU A 72 10.97 6.75 0.04
C LEU A 72 10.75 6.55 1.54
N GLY A 73 10.01 5.49 1.90
CA GLY A 73 9.76 5.08 3.28
C GLY A 73 11.03 4.68 4.01
N GLY A 74 12.01 4.09 3.30
CA GLY A 74 13.34 3.80 3.83
C GLY A 74 14.07 5.08 4.28
N CYS A 75 14.06 6.14 3.46
CA CYS A 75 14.72 7.39 3.79
C CYS A 75 14.03 8.18 4.92
N ILE A 76 12.68 8.21 4.95
CA ILE A 76 11.91 8.97 5.95
C ILE A 76 11.96 8.29 7.33
N LEU A 77 11.91 6.96 7.39
CA LEU A 77 12.04 6.22 8.65
C LEU A 77 13.42 6.35 9.28
N ILE A 78 14.50 6.30 8.48
CA ILE A 78 15.86 6.42 9.00
C ILE A 78 16.08 7.80 9.61
N TRP A 79 15.65 8.86 8.92
CA TRP A 79 15.69 10.23 9.43
C TRP A 79 14.81 10.41 10.70
N SER A 80 13.65 9.75 10.75
CA SER A 80 12.75 9.82 11.91
C SER A 80 13.19 8.97 13.11
N LYS A 81 14.01 7.93 12.91
CA LYS A 81 14.52 7.06 14.00
C LYS A 81 15.55 7.77 14.88
N GLU A 82 16.35 8.69 14.33
CA GLU A 82 17.27 9.52 15.12
C GLU A 82 16.53 10.49 16.06
N ALA A 83 15.27 10.83 15.74
CA ALA A 83 14.40 11.69 16.55
C ALA A 83 13.44 10.91 17.49
N LEU A 84 13.66 9.60 17.69
CA LEU A 84 12.76 8.67 18.39
C LEU A 84 12.87 8.72 19.93
N GLY A 85 13.60 9.68 20.50
CA GLY A 85 13.71 9.88 21.96
C GLY A 85 12.48 10.54 22.61
N LYS A 86 11.54 11.09 21.84
CA LYS A 86 10.29 11.73 22.33
C LYS A 86 9.11 11.34 21.41
N ALA A 87 8.24 10.45 21.88
CA ALA A 87 7.16 9.85 21.08
C ALA A 87 5.93 10.77 20.98
N SER A 88 5.74 11.44 19.83
CA SER A 88 4.46 12.08 19.51
C SER A 88 3.47 11.05 18.93
N PRO A 89 2.15 11.19 19.14
CA PRO A 89 1.13 10.27 18.62
C PRO A 89 1.19 10.08 17.10
N ASN A 90 1.56 11.14 16.36
CA ASN A 90 1.71 11.10 14.90
C ASN A 90 2.87 10.17 14.45
N LYS A 91 3.96 10.10 15.22
CA LYS A 91 5.06 9.16 14.94
C LYS A 91 4.64 7.70 15.12
N GLN A 92 3.89 7.41 16.19
CA GLN A 92 3.39 6.06 16.46
C GLN A 92 2.41 5.61 15.37
N LEU A 93 1.51 6.50 14.95
CA LEU A 93 0.56 6.21 13.88
C LEU A 93 1.24 5.99 12.53
N ALA A 94 2.25 6.81 12.19
CA ALA A 94 3.06 6.61 10.99
C ALA A 94 3.77 5.24 11.00
N ALA A 95 4.43 4.88 12.10
CA ALA A 95 5.11 3.60 12.23
C ALA A 95 4.13 2.41 12.14
N ALA A 96 3.00 2.47 12.83
CA ALA A 96 1.97 1.44 12.79
C ALA A 96 1.38 1.29 11.38
N SER A 97 1.01 2.40 10.73
CA SER A 97 0.45 2.39 9.37
C SER A 97 1.40 1.74 8.37
N LEU A 98 2.72 1.96 8.52
CA LEU A 98 3.71 1.37 7.64
C LEU A 98 3.81 -0.15 7.84
N VAL A 99 3.86 -0.63 9.09
CA VAL A 99 3.90 -2.07 9.39
C VAL A 99 2.66 -2.76 8.83
N PHE A 100 1.47 -2.20 9.05
CA PHE A 100 0.23 -2.72 8.47
C PHE A 100 0.27 -2.70 6.93
N SER A 101 0.83 -1.65 6.32
CA SER A 101 0.98 -1.54 4.86
C SER A 101 1.75 -2.73 4.27
N TRP A 102 2.87 -3.11 4.90
CA TRP A 102 3.69 -4.25 4.45
C TRP A 102 2.95 -5.58 4.54
N ILE A 103 2.22 -5.80 5.63
CA ILE A 103 1.41 -7.01 5.81
C ILE A 103 0.32 -7.07 4.75
N ILE A 104 -0.41 -5.97 4.53
CA ILE A 104 -1.47 -5.89 3.53
C ILE A 104 -0.92 -6.15 2.12
N VAL A 105 0.21 -5.55 1.75
CA VAL A 105 0.85 -5.81 0.45
C VAL A 105 1.22 -7.28 0.28
N ALA A 106 1.83 -7.90 1.29
CA ALA A 106 2.24 -9.30 1.21
C ALA A 106 1.03 -10.23 0.99
N VAL A 107 -0.06 -9.99 1.73
CA VAL A 107 -1.31 -10.76 1.59
C VAL A 107 -1.96 -10.49 0.23
N ALA A 108 -2.14 -9.22 -0.15
CA ALA A 108 -2.76 -8.82 -1.40
C ALA A 108 -2.02 -9.37 -2.62
N PHE A 109 -0.70 -9.22 -2.65
CA PHE A 109 0.15 -9.72 -3.73
C PHE A 109 0.05 -11.24 -3.85
N SER A 110 0.14 -11.97 -2.72
CA SER A 110 -0.01 -13.43 -2.72
C SER A 110 -1.37 -13.86 -3.26
N MET A 111 -2.45 -13.20 -2.84
CA MET A 111 -3.81 -13.50 -3.31
C MET A 111 -3.98 -13.20 -4.81
N LEU A 112 -3.45 -12.08 -5.30
CA LEU A 112 -3.50 -11.72 -6.73
C LEU A 112 -2.68 -12.70 -7.58
N ILE A 113 -1.48 -13.10 -7.14
CA ILE A 113 -0.63 -14.06 -7.86
C ILE A 113 -1.26 -15.45 -7.86
N ILE A 114 -1.75 -15.96 -6.72
CA ILE A 114 -2.44 -17.25 -6.66
C ILE A 114 -3.72 -17.19 -7.53
N GLY A 115 -4.48 -16.10 -7.45
CA GLY A 115 -5.65 -15.85 -8.28
C GLY A 115 -5.33 -15.82 -9.78
N ALA A 116 -4.24 -15.19 -10.19
CA ALA A 116 -3.79 -15.17 -11.58
C ALA A 116 -3.31 -16.55 -12.03
N LEU A 117 -2.41 -17.20 -11.28
CA LEU A 117 -1.83 -18.49 -11.64
C LEU A 117 -2.89 -19.59 -11.76
N THR A 118 -3.93 -19.56 -10.92
CA THR A 118 -5.08 -20.47 -11.04
C THR A 118 -5.91 -20.27 -12.32
N ASN A 119 -5.68 -19.19 -13.08
CA ASN A 119 -6.26 -18.93 -14.41
C ASN A 119 -5.28 -19.06 -15.58
N SER A 120 -4.01 -19.43 -15.35
CA SER A 120 -2.97 -19.39 -16.38
C SER A 120 -3.05 -20.52 -17.41
N ARG A 121 -3.50 -21.73 -17.03
CA ARG A 121 -3.61 -22.92 -17.89
C ARG A 121 -4.71 -23.88 -17.42
N SER A 122 -5.17 -24.77 -18.32
CA SER A 122 -6.15 -25.81 -18.01
C SER A 122 -5.54 -26.74 -16.97
N ARG A 123 -6.13 -26.83 -15.77
CA ARG A 123 -5.59 -27.69 -14.73
C ARG A 123 -5.80 -29.16 -15.12
N LYS A 124 -4.76 -29.98 -14.97
CA LYS A 124 -4.86 -31.46 -15.03
C LYS A 124 -5.55 -32.08 -13.80
N SER A 125 -5.77 -31.29 -12.75
CA SER A 125 -6.43 -31.73 -11.51
C SER A 125 -7.32 -30.61 -10.98
N CYS A 126 -8.62 -30.88 -10.79
CA CYS A 126 -9.56 -29.91 -10.23
C CYS A 126 -9.16 -29.65 -8.76
N GLY A 127 -8.69 -28.43 -8.45
CA GLY A 127 -8.23 -28.06 -7.11
C GLY A 127 -9.18 -27.09 -6.41
N LEU A 128 -9.07 -27.04 -5.07
CA LEU A 128 -9.95 -26.33 -4.16
C LEU A 128 -10.46 -24.96 -4.67
N PRO A 129 -11.77 -24.70 -4.57
CA PRO A 129 -12.40 -23.46 -5.01
C PRO A 129 -12.11 -22.36 -4.00
N HIS A 130 -10.95 -21.71 -4.09
CA HIS A 130 -10.77 -20.45 -3.38
C HIS A 130 -11.59 -19.36 -4.09
N HIS A 131 -12.80 -19.17 -3.60
CA HIS A 131 -13.67 -18.06 -3.94
C HIS A 131 -12.95 -16.73 -3.67
N ARG A 132 -13.08 -15.76 -4.58
CA ARG A 132 -12.77 -14.34 -4.32
C ARG A 132 -11.30 -13.97 -4.13
N LEU A 133 -10.31 -14.79 -4.52
CA LEU A 133 -8.90 -14.41 -4.34
C LEU A 133 -8.53 -13.12 -5.08
N LEU A 134 -8.97 -12.97 -6.33
CA LEU A 134 -8.66 -11.79 -7.14
C LEU A 134 -9.40 -10.56 -6.61
N SER A 135 -10.67 -10.72 -6.23
CA SER A 135 -11.47 -9.64 -5.64
C SER A 135 -10.99 -9.22 -4.26
N ILE A 136 -10.64 -10.16 -3.36
CA ILE A 136 -10.10 -9.84 -2.03
C ILE A 136 -8.73 -9.20 -2.17
N GLY A 137 -7.87 -9.73 -3.06
CA GLY A 137 -6.59 -9.09 -3.39
C GLY A 137 -6.78 -7.65 -3.88
N GLY A 138 -7.76 -7.42 -4.75
CA GLY A 138 -8.12 -6.07 -5.22
C GLY A 138 -8.66 -5.15 -4.12
N ILE A 139 -9.49 -5.66 -3.19
CA ILE A 139 -9.97 -4.90 -2.02
C ILE A 139 -8.81 -4.47 -1.13
N LEU A 140 -7.85 -5.38 -0.90
CA LEU A 140 -6.66 -5.09 -0.11
C LEU A 140 -5.78 -4.00 -0.76
N CYS A 141 -5.77 -3.86 -2.10
CA CYS A 141 -5.12 -2.72 -2.75
C CYS A 141 -5.74 -1.38 -2.34
N PHE A 142 -7.08 -1.28 -2.23
CA PHE A 142 -7.71 -0.05 -1.73
C PHE A 142 -7.39 0.22 -0.26
N ILE A 143 -7.31 -0.82 0.56
CA ILE A 143 -6.89 -0.70 1.97
C ILE A 143 -5.44 -0.19 2.04
N HIS A 144 -4.56 -0.67 1.16
CA HIS A 144 -3.19 -0.18 1.04
C HIS A 144 -3.15 1.32 0.69
N ALA A 145 -3.98 1.77 -0.25
CA ALA A 145 -4.09 3.19 -0.58
C ALA A 145 -4.53 4.05 0.62
N ILE A 146 -5.49 3.57 1.42
CA ILE A 146 -5.93 4.26 2.64
C ILE A 146 -4.79 4.35 3.67
N LEU A 147 -4.05 3.25 3.88
CA LEU A 147 -2.89 3.23 4.77
C LEU A 147 -1.79 4.19 4.30
N ALA A 148 -1.57 4.31 2.99
CA ALA A 148 -0.64 5.27 2.42
C ALA A 148 -1.04 6.73 2.71
N ILE A 149 -2.33 7.06 2.65
CA ILE A 149 -2.85 8.38 3.03
C ILE A 149 -2.62 8.66 4.52
N VAL A 150 -2.95 7.69 5.39
CA VAL A 150 -2.76 7.81 6.84
C VAL A 150 -1.27 7.98 7.17
N TYR A 151 -0.40 7.20 6.55
CA TYR A 151 1.05 7.33 6.69
C TYR A 151 1.52 8.73 6.28
N TYR A 152 1.10 9.21 5.11
CA TYR A 152 1.48 10.53 4.61
C TYR A 152 1.02 11.66 5.54
N ALA A 153 -0.23 11.63 6.00
CA ALA A 153 -0.77 12.60 6.95
C ALA A 153 -0.01 12.58 8.28
N SER A 154 0.31 11.39 8.79
CA SER A 154 1.03 11.22 10.06
C SER A 154 2.50 11.67 9.96
N ALA A 155 3.16 11.36 8.84
CA ALA A 155 4.53 11.77 8.56
C ALA A 155 4.64 13.30 8.37
N THR A 156 3.68 13.90 7.68
CA THR A 156 3.63 15.37 7.50
C THR A 156 3.29 16.10 8.80
N GLY A 157 2.41 15.53 9.65
CA GLY A 157 2.14 16.02 11.00
C GLY A 157 3.39 16.01 11.87
N THR A 158 4.12 14.89 11.86
CA THR A 158 5.40 14.74 12.57
C THR A 158 6.43 15.79 12.13
N ALA A 159 6.62 15.96 10.82
CA ALA A 159 7.56 16.95 10.28
C ALA A 159 7.17 18.40 10.60
N ARG A 160 5.88 18.67 10.91
CA ARG A 160 5.41 19.98 11.35
C ARG A 160 5.69 20.19 12.84
N GLU A 161 5.46 19.19 13.68
CA GLU A 161 5.76 19.24 15.12
C GLU A 161 7.24 19.52 15.38
N GLU A 162 8.14 18.83 14.68
CA GLU A 162 9.59 19.01 14.83
C GLU A 162 10.05 20.43 14.50
N LYS A 163 9.48 21.05 13.46
CA LYS A 163 9.77 22.44 13.09
C LYS A 163 9.30 23.44 14.15
N ILE A 164 8.13 23.18 14.76
CA ILE A 164 7.60 24.04 15.82
C ILE A 164 8.50 23.94 17.06
N HIS A 165 8.89 22.74 17.46
CA HIS A 165 9.79 22.53 18.60
C HIS A 165 11.15 23.21 18.39
N GLN A 166 11.78 23.04 17.22
CA GLN A 166 13.07 23.69 16.90
C GLN A 166 12.98 25.23 16.94
N HIS A 167 11.89 25.81 16.41
CA HIS A 167 11.71 27.25 16.43
C HIS A 167 11.40 27.78 17.85
N GLY A 168 10.72 26.98 18.68
CA GLY A 168 10.49 27.28 20.09
C GLY A 168 11.79 27.33 20.89
N THR A 169 12.62 26.28 20.79
CA THR A 169 13.90 26.20 21.51
C THR A 169 14.88 27.28 21.09
N ALA A 170 14.98 27.58 19.79
CA ALA A 170 15.84 28.66 19.29
C ALA A 170 15.40 30.06 19.76
N ARG A 171 14.09 30.25 20.01
CA ARG A 171 13.54 31.49 20.56
C ARG A 171 13.85 31.63 22.06
N GLU A 172 13.70 30.56 22.83
CA GLU A 172 14.05 30.54 24.26
C GLU A 172 15.55 30.81 24.48
N GLU A 173 16.42 30.21 23.68
CA GLU A 173 17.87 30.43 23.76
C GLU A 173 18.26 31.89 23.49
N LYS A 174 17.64 32.54 22.49
CA LYS A 174 17.86 33.98 22.22
C LYS A 174 17.40 34.88 23.37
N ILE A 175 16.28 34.56 24.00
CA ILE A 175 15.77 35.35 25.14
C ILE A 175 16.73 35.21 26.32
N HIS A 176 17.22 33.99 26.58
CA HIS A 176 18.13 33.72 27.68
C HIS A 176 19.50 34.38 27.50
N GLN A 177 20.04 34.42 26.27
CA GLN A 177 21.29 35.13 25.95
C GLN A 177 21.14 36.66 26.07
N HIS A 178 20.00 37.23 25.70
CA HIS A 178 19.79 38.67 25.79
C HIS A 178 19.55 39.14 27.24
N GLY A 179 18.96 38.28 28.08
CA GLY A 179 18.75 38.55 29.51
C GLY A 179 20.00 38.44 30.39
N THR A 180 21.06 37.76 29.94
CA THR A 180 22.33 37.66 30.69
C THR A 180 23.36 38.75 30.35
N HIS A 181 23.03 39.67 29.43
CA HIS A 181 23.89 40.78 29.02
C HIS A 181 23.44 42.16 29.57
N VAL A 182 22.53 42.16 30.54
CA VAL A 182 22.09 43.35 31.32
C VAL A 182 22.47 43.12 32.78
#